data_AF-A0A814NHD9-F1
#
_entry.id   AF-A0A814NHD9-F1
#
_cell.length_a   1.000
_cell.length_b   1.000
_cell.length_c   1.000
_cell.angle_alpha   90.00
_cell.angle_beta   90.00
_cell.angle_gamma   90.00
#
_symmetry.space_group_name_H-M   'P 1'
#
loop_
_entity.id
_entity.type
_entity.pdbx_description
1 polymer ?
#
loop_
_entity_poly.entity_id
_entity_poly.type
_entity_poly.pdbx_seq_one_letter_code
_entity_poly.pdbx_strand_id
1 'polypeptide(L)'
;MRIFRRAYYISVCAKAKLYSSVNADKMNGSIPVDSQMYEKTVRFYDTITLIIKDEAANVFLEISPPPVLAKSIRECCKLTNQQQSLPLILPTLKRKENEQITLLTSLAQFTTSSQVWQQYFHTRQILPLKNHEEYFDNFPLYKFHL
;
A
#
# COMPACT_ATOMS: atom_id res chain seq x y z
N MET A 1 -37.13 -11.41 12.53
CA MET A 1 -36.28 -12.28 11.69
C MET A 1 -35.34 -11.39 10.87
N ARG A 2 -34.09 -11.21 11.31
CA ARG A 2 -33.09 -10.32 10.66
C ARG A 2 -32.32 -11.11 9.61
N ILE A 3 -32.46 -10.74 8.34
CA ILE A 3 -31.73 -11.34 7.23
C ILE A 3 -30.33 -10.71 7.21
N PHE A 4 -29.33 -11.42 7.73
CA PHE A 4 -27.92 -11.10 7.48
C PHE A 4 -27.61 -11.45 6.03
N ARG A 5 -27.55 -10.46 5.14
CA ARG A 5 -26.95 -10.64 3.81
C ARG A 5 -25.44 -10.70 3.98
N ARG A 6 -24.89 -11.90 3.89
CA ARG A 6 -23.45 -12.17 3.82
C ARG A 6 -22.96 -11.64 2.47
N ALA A 7 -22.31 -10.48 2.46
CA ALA A 7 -21.63 -9.98 1.27
C ALA A 7 -20.45 -10.91 0.96
N TYR A 8 -20.61 -11.78 -0.02
CA TYR A 8 -19.50 -12.54 -0.59
C TYR A 8 -18.66 -11.58 -1.41
N TYR A 9 -17.65 -10.97 -0.81
CA TYR A 9 -16.58 -10.37 -1.58
C TYR A 9 -15.83 -11.52 -2.24
N ILE A 10 -16.07 -11.70 -3.54
CA ILE A 10 -15.17 -12.45 -4.40
C ILE A 10 -13.90 -11.60 -4.47
N SER A 11 -12.97 -11.83 -3.54
CA SER A 11 -11.60 -11.34 -3.69
C SER A 11 -11.05 -12.06 -4.91
N VAL A 12 -11.06 -11.37 -6.05
CA VAL A 12 -10.14 -11.67 -7.13
C VAL A 12 -8.77 -11.45 -6.52
N CYS A 13 -8.15 -12.53 -6.05
CA CYS A 13 -6.82 -12.49 -5.47
C CYS A 13 -5.88 -12.21 -6.65
N ALA A 14 -5.68 -10.92 -6.95
CA ALA A 14 -4.69 -10.51 -7.91
C ALA A 14 -3.35 -11.04 -7.41
N LYS A 15 -2.73 -11.95 -8.18
CA LYS A 15 -1.43 -12.51 -7.84
C LYS A 15 -0.40 -11.40 -7.96
N ALA A 16 -0.11 -10.72 -6.86
CA ALA A 16 0.99 -9.77 -6.79
C ALA A 16 2.31 -10.53 -6.93
N LYS A 17 3.25 -9.96 -7.68
CA LYS A 17 4.63 -10.45 -7.73
C LYS A 17 5.28 -10.14 -6.39
N LEU A 18 5.95 -11.14 -5.81
CA LEU A 18 6.63 -11.00 -4.54
C LEU A 18 8.14 -11.03 -4.78
N TYR A 19 8.87 -10.12 -4.12
CA TYR A 19 10.32 -10.06 -4.18
C TYR A 19 10.87 -10.24 -2.76
N SER A 20 11.81 -11.15 -2.59
CA SER A 20 12.45 -11.40 -1.29
C SER A 20 13.63 -10.47 -1.13
N SER A 21 13.61 -9.64 -0.09
CA SER A 21 14.76 -8.81 0.27
C SER A 21 15.90 -9.59 0.92
N VAL A 22 15.66 -10.82 1.36
CA VAL A 22 16.69 -11.71 1.89
C VAL A 22 17.49 -12.35 0.76
N ASN A 23 16.80 -12.79 -0.30
CA ASN A 23 17.44 -13.46 -1.43
C ASN A 23 17.81 -12.47 -2.56
N ALA A 24 17.22 -11.27 -2.55
CA ALA A 24 17.22 -10.31 -3.66
C ALA A 24 16.76 -10.94 -4.99
N ASP A 25 15.66 -11.68 -4.94
CA ASP A 25 15.11 -12.38 -6.08
C ASP A 25 13.58 -12.38 -6.07
N LYS A 26 12.98 -12.56 -7.25
CA LYS A 26 11.54 -12.72 -7.45
C LYS A 26 11.11 -14.10 -6.99
N MET A 27 10.10 -14.17 -6.14
CA MET A 27 9.58 -15.43 -5.64
C MET A 27 8.53 -16.00 -6.60
N ASN A 28 8.75 -17.24 -7.04
CA ASN A 28 7.79 -17.99 -7.84
C ASN A 28 6.88 -18.82 -6.92
N GLY A 29 5.65 -18.34 -6.67
CA GLY A 29 4.63 -19.12 -5.95
C GLY A 29 4.70 -19.03 -4.42
N SER A 30 4.43 -20.16 -3.75
CA SER A 30 4.32 -20.26 -2.29
C SER A 30 5.64 -19.96 -1.59
N ILE A 31 5.60 -19.03 -0.64
CA ILE A 31 6.73 -18.55 0.14
C ILE A 31 7.22 -19.69 1.04
N PRO A 32 8.44 -20.23 0.87
CA PRO A 32 9.06 -21.04 1.89
C PRO A 32 9.52 -20.06 2.98
N VAL A 33 8.65 -19.79 3.96
CA VAL A 33 9.06 -19.10 5.19
C VAL A 33 9.81 -20.12 6.02
N ASP A 34 11.10 -20.30 5.72
CA ASP A 34 11.99 -21.07 6.58
C ASP A 34 12.43 -20.22 7.78
N SER A 35 12.76 -20.87 8.90
CA SER A 35 13.24 -20.17 10.10
C SER A 35 14.61 -19.52 9.91
N GLN A 36 15.39 -19.95 8.93
CA GLN A 36 16.72 -19.42 8.65
C GLN A 36 16.66 -18.06 7.94
N MET A 37 15.50 -17.68 7.36
CA MET A 37 15.31 -16.37 6.73
C MET A 37 15.44 -15.22 7.72
N TYR A 38 15.06 -15.43 8.99
CA TYR A 38 15.07 -14.37 10.01
C TYR A 38 16.48 -13.94 10.45
N GLU A 39 17.50 -14.75 10.16
CA GLU A 39 18.89 -14.47 10.53
C GLU A 39 19.69 -13.84 9.38
N LYS A 40 19.12 -13.81 8.17
CA LYS A 40 19.82 -13.34 6.98
C LYS A 40 19.74 -11.83 6.83
N THR A 41 20.81 -11.26 6.26
CA THR A 41 20.90 -9.82 5.99
C THR A 41 19.89 -9.39 4.94
N VAL A 42 19.21 -8.27 5.19
CA VAL A 42 18.28 -7.65 4.23
C VAL A 42 19.06 -6.91 3.13
N ARG A 43 18.90 -7.36 1.89
CA ARG A 43 19.47 -6.79 0.67
C ARG A 43 18.50 -5.84 -0.02
N PHE A 44 18.19 -4.73 0.66
CA PHE A 44 17.18 -3.76 0.22
C PHE A 44 17.48 -3.15 -1.16
N TYR A 45 18.71 -2.66 -1.36
CA TYR A 45 19.14 -2.03 -2.61
C TYR A 45 18.99 -2.95 -3.83
N ASP A 46 19.49 -4.18 -3.71
CA ASP A 46 19.45 -5.17 -4.79
C ASP A 46 18.01 -5.49 -5.18
N THR A 47 17.13 -5.59 -4.19
CA THR A 47 15.72 -5.95 -4.39
C THR A 47 14.93 -4.81 -5.03
N ILE A 48 15.12 -3.56 -4.59
CA ILE A 48 14.50 -2.39 -5.22
C ILE A 48 15.00 -2.23 -6.66
N THR A 49 16.30 -2.43 -6.90
CA THR A 49 16.89 -2.40 -8.24
C THR A 49 16.28 -3.46 -9.15
N LEU A 50 16.07 -4.67 -8.64
CA LEU A 50 15.39 -5.75 -9.35
C LEU A 50 13.94 -5.38 -9.69
N ILE A 51 13.18 -4.83 -8.74
CA ILE A 51 11.78 -4.40 -8.95
C ILE A 51 11.70 -3.30 -10.02
N ILE A 52 12.58 -2.30 -9.97
CA ILE A 52 12.62 -1.21 -10.96
C ILE A 52 12.87 -1.79 -12.36
N LYS A 53 13.77 -2.77 -12.49
CA LYS A 53 14.10 -3.42 -13.76
C LYS A 53 12.98 -4.32 -14.29
N ASP A 54 12.37 -5.13 -13.42
CA ASP A 54 11.38 -6.14 -13.79
C ASP A 54 9.99 -5.53 -14.08
N GLU A 55 9.59 -4.50 -13.33
CA GLU A 55 8.24 -3.91 -13.44
C GLU A 55 8.21 -2.51 -14.06
N ALA A 56 9.37 -1.92 -14.39
CA ALA A 56 9.47 -0.49 -14.72
C ALA A 56 8.82 0.40 -13.64
N ALA A 57 8.87 -0.03 -12.37
CA ALA A 57 8.14 0.58 -11.27
C ALA A 57 8.60 2.02 -10.98
N ASN A 58 7.69 2.99 -11.06
CA ASN A 58 7.93 4.40 -10.76
C ASN A 58 7.06 4.95 -9.62
N VAL A 59 6.17 4.13 -9.07
CA VAL A 59 5.34 4.46 -7.90
C VAL A 59 5.56 3.40 -6.82
N PHE A 60 5.81 3.85 -5.59
CA PHE A 60 6.00 2.98 -4.42
C PHE A 60 5.00 3.39 -3.32
N LEU A 61 4.27 2.42 -2.78
CA LEU A 61 3.39 2.61 -1.62
C LEU A 61 4.05 1.97 -0.39
N GLU A 62 4.43 2.78 0.59
CA GLU A 62 5.01 2.32 1.85
C GLU A 62 3.91 2.05 2.88
N ILE A 63 3.79 0.79 3.29
CA ILE A 63 2.80 0.33 4.28
C ILE A 63 3.48 0.22 5.65
N SER A 64 3.54 1.32 6.40
CA SER A 64 4.15 1.35 7.74
C SER A 64 3.74 2.59 8.55
N PRO A 65 3.72 2.50 9.90
CA PRO A 65 3.89 3.65 10.78
C PRO A 65 5.26 3.63 11.49
N PRO A 66 6.08 4.72 11.42
CA PRO A 66 6.08 5.83 10.47
C PRO A 66 6.79 5.48 9.14
N PRO A 67 6.67 6.31 8.08
CA PRO A 67 7.33 6.05 6.81
C PRO A 67 8.82 6.40 6.90
N VAL A 68 9.68 5.45 6.57
CA VAL A 68 11.15 5.55 6.69
C VAL A 68 11.89 5.16 5.41
N LEU A 69 11.22 4.48 4.48
CA LEU A 69 11.87 3.92 3.29
C LEU A 69 12.00 4.92 2.14
N ALA A 70 11.23 6.02 2.16
CA ALA A 70 11.17 6.96 1.05
C ALA A 70 12.54 7.50 0.61
N LYS A 71 13.42 7.84 1.56
CA LYS A 71 14.77 8.33 1.23
C LYS A 71 15.59 7.23 0.54
N SER A 72 15.62 6.04 1.12
CA SER A 72 16.39 4.90 0.60
C SER A 72 15.92 4.48 -0.80
N ILE A 73 14.60 4.46 -1.04
CA ILE A 73 14.04 4.16 -2.37
C ILE A 73 14.51 5.19 -3.40
N ARG A 74 14.47 6.50 -3.08
CA ARG A 74 14.96 7.55 -3.99
C ARG A 74 16.44 7.37 -4.31
N GLU A 75 17.25 6.98 -3.34
CA GLU A 75 18.68 6.71 -3.55
C GLU A 75 18.89 5.50 -4.47
N CYS A 76 18.13 4.41 -4.27
CA CYS A 76 18.17 3.25 -5.17
C CYS A 76 17.81 3.63 -6.62
N CYS A 77 16.74 4.41 -6.81
CA CYS A 77 16.32 4.88 -8.13
C CYS A 77 17.38 5.74 -8.82
N LYS A 78 18.03 6.65 -8.08
CA LYS A 78 19.14 7.48 -8.59
C LYS A 78 20.32 6.63 -9.06
N LEU A 79 20.71 5.63 -8.28
CA LEU A 79 21.86 4.76 -8.60
C LEU A 79 21.59 3.82 -9.79
N THR A 80 20.33 3.49 -10.05
CA THR A 80 19.97 2.55 -11.13
C THR A 80 20.04 3.18 -12.53
N ASN A 81 20.09 4.52 -12.67
CA ASN A 81 20.11 5.27 -13.95
C ASN A 81 19.01 4.92 -14.97
N GLN A 82 18.01 4.13 -14.58
CA GLN A 82 16.95 3.64 -15.47
C GLN A 82 15.69 4.50 -15.46
N GLN A 83 15.57 5.47 -14.55
CA GLN A 83 14.41 6.34 -14.47
C GLN A 83 14.75 7.74 -14.96
N GLN A 84 14.02 8.21 -15.97
CA GLN A 84 14.11 9.58 -16.47
C GLN A 84 13.47 10.59 -15.50
N SER A 85 12.59 10.13 -14.60
CA SER A 85 11.86 10.95 -13.64
C SER A 85 12.00 10.45 -12.21
N LEU A 86 11.74 11.35 -11.25
CA LEU A 86 11.78 11.03 -9.82
C LEU A 86 10.62 10.07 -9.46
N PRO A 87 10.85 9.00 -8.69
CA PRO A 87 9.75 8.10 -8.28
C PRO A 87 8.74 8.82 -7.38
N LEU A 88 7.46 8.49 -7.54
CA LEU A 88 6.40 8.84 -6.61
C LEU A 88 6.42 7.84 -5.45
N ILE A 89 6.52 8.33 -4.21
CA ILE A 89 6.57 7.48 -3.02
C ILE A 89 5.48 7.97 -2.07
N LEU A 90 4.57 7.07 -1.73
CA LEU A 90 3.32 7.35 -1.04
C LEU A 90 3.31 6.64 0.31
N PRO A 91 3.19 7.34 1.44
CA PRO A 91 3.06 6.72 2.75
C PRO A 91 1.59 6.36 3.05
N THR A 92 1.33 5.23 3.70
CA THR A 92 -0.03 4.94 4.19
C THR A 92 -0.34 5.60 5.54
N LEU A 93 0.68 5.81 6.38
CA LEU A 93 0.56 6.42 7.70
C LEU A 93 1.70 7.39 7.93
N LYS A 94 1.50 8.38 8.82
CA LYS A 94 2.53 9.36 9.21
C LYS A 94 2.37 9.72 10.69
N ARG A 95 3.50 10.02 11.34
CA ARG A 95 3.53 10.35 12.76
C ARG A 95 2.78 11.65 13.02
N LYS A 96 1.83 11.62 13.97
CA LYS A 96 1.01 12.79 14.37
C LYS A 96 0.15 13.37 13.23
N GLU A 97 -0.07 12.63 12.16
CA GLU A 97 -1.02 13.00 11.11
C GLU A 97 -2.26 12.09 11.19
N ASN A 98 -3.38 12.55 10.65
CA ASN A 98 -4.61 11.76 10.60
C ASN A 98 -4.43 10.59 9.61
N GLU A 99 -4.64 9.36 10.10
CA GLU A 99 -4.41 8.13 9.33
C GLU A 99 -5.28 8.06 8.08
N GLN A 100 -6.57 8.40 8.19
CA GLN A 100 -7.52 8.34 7.10
C GLN A 100 -7.17 9.37 6.02
N ILE A 101 -6.89 10.61 6.43
CA ILE A 101 -6.47 11.68 5.52
C ILE A 101 -5.18 11.27 4.81
N THR A 102 -4.21 10.72 5.53
CA THR A 102 -2.93 10.28 4.95
C THR A 102 -3.17 9.19 3.90
N LEU A 103 -3.91 8.14 4.24
CA LEU A 103 -4.19 7.03 3.34
C LEU A 103 -5.00 7.47 2.12
N LEU A 104 -6.07 8.25 2.30
CA LEU A 104 -6.91 8.72 1.20
C LEU A 104 -6.18 9.70 0.29
N THR A 105 -5.30 10.54 0.85
CA THR A 105 -4.43 11.42 0.06
C THR A 105 -3.47 10.60 -0.79
N SER A 106 -2.82 9.58 -0.21
CA SER A 106 -1.95 8.67 -0.95
C SER A 106 -2.71 7.91 -2.03
N LEU A 107 -3.94 7.45 -1.76
CA LEU A 107 -4.78 6.79 -2.77
C LEU A 107 -5.14 7.75 -3.92
N ALA A 108 -5.46 9.01 -3.61
CA ALA A 108 -5.75 10.03 -4.62
C ALA A 108 -4.55 10.42 -5.47
N GLN A 109 -3.35 10.36 -4.90
CA GLN A 109 -2.11 10.53 -5.66
C GLN A 109 -1.78 9.29 -6.50
N PHE A 110 -2.14 8.10 -6.04
CA PHE A 110 -1.89 6.83 -6.74
C PHE A 110 -2.77 6.67 -7.98
N THR A 111 -4.06 7.02 -7.89
CA THR A 111 -5.02 6.77 -8.96
C THR A 111 -6.07 7.86 -9.11
N THR A 112 -6.31 8.25 -10.36
CA THR A 112 -7.41 9.14 -10.77
C THR A 112 -8.63 8.36 -11.25
N SER A 113 -8.60 7.03 -11.20
CA SER A 113 -9.69 6.17 -11.65
C SER A 113 -10.93 6.40 -10.81
N SER A 114 -12.02 6.83 -11.46
CA SER A 114 -13.32 7.01 -10.82
C SER A 114 -13.88 5.70 -10.27
N GLN A 115 -13.52 4.55 -10.86
CA GLN A 115 -13.96 3.24 -10.41
C GLN A 115 -13.47 2.91 -8.99
N VAL A 116 -12.23 3.29 -8.66
CA VAL A 116 -11.68 3.09 -7.31
C VAL A 116 -12.50 3.87 -6.28
N TRP A 117 -12.86 5.11 -6.60
CA TRP A 117 -13.70 5.95 -5.76
C TRP A 117 -15.14 5.47 -5.67
N GLN A 118 -15.73 5.03 -6.79
CA GLN A 118 -17.06 4.42 -6.79
C GLN A 118 -17.10 3.20 -5.89
N GLN A 119 -16.07 2.34 -5.95
CA GLN A 119 -15.98 1.18 -5.08
C GLN A 119 -15.79 1.60 -3.61
N TYR A 120 -14.92 2.58 -3.34
CA TYR A 120 -14.76 3.15 -2.01
C TYR A 120 -16.10 3.61 -1.42
N PHE A 121 -16.85 4.47 -2.13
CA PHE A 121 -18.14 4.97 -1.67
C PHE A 121 -19.22 3.88 -1.59
N HIS A 122 -19.24 2.92 -2.52
CA HIS A 122 -20.21 1.82 -2.51
C HIS A 122 -20.03 0.92 -1.28
N THR A 123 -18.78 0.59 -0.93
CA THR A 123 -18.48 -0.25 0.25
C THR A 123 -18.90 0.39 1.58
N ARG A 124 -19.11 1.71 1.58
CA ARG A 124 -19.37 2.49 2.78
C ARG A 124 -20.85 2.75 3.08
N GLN A 125 -21.75 2.53 2.13
CA GLN A 125 -23.19 2.85 2.28
C GLN A 125 -23.46 4.26 2.84
N ILE A 126 -22.56 5.23 2.59
CA ILE A 126 -22.72 6.60 3.10
C ILE A 126 -23.91 7.21 2.36
N LEU A 127 -24.98 7.46 3.10
CA LEU A 127 -26.02 8.38 2.65
C LEU A 127 -25.42 9.79 2.74
N PRO A 128 -25.52 10.61 1.69
CA PRO A 128 -25.03 11.99 1.77
C PRO A 128 -25.68 12.67 2.99
N LEU A 129 -24.86 13.16 3.92
CA LEU A 129 -25.34 13.93 5.05
C LEU A 129 -26.03 15.18 4.51
N LYS A 130 -27.21 15.50 5.05
CA LYS A 130 -28.03 16.66 4.63
C LYS A 130 -27.28 17.99 4.76
N ASN A 131 -26.25 18.03 5.60
CA ASN A 131 -25.45 19.19 5.86
C ASN A 131 -24.04 18.85 5.37
N HIS A 132 -23.64 19.45 4.25
CA HIS A 132 -22.39 19.27 3.52
C HIS A 132 -21.10 19.63 4.32
N GLU A 133 -21.11 19.55 5.65
CA GLU A 133 -20.00 19.98 6.50
C GLU A 133 -19.18 18.82 7.07
N GLU A 134 -19.68 17.58 7.01
CA GLU A 134 -18.96 16.40 7.49
C GLU A 134 -18.67 15.44 6.31
N TYR A 135 -17.66 15.78 5.50
CA TYR A 135 -17.20 14.92 4.39
C TYR A 135 -16.27 13.78 4.83
N PHE A 136 -16.04 13.62 6.13
CA PHE A 136 -15.09 12.63 6.64
C PHE A 136 -15.79 11.39 7.14
N ASP A 137 -15.36 10.25 6.60
CA ASP A 137 -15.76 8.94 7.08
C ASP A 137 -15.37 8.79 8.56
N ASN A 138 -16.36 8.68 9.43
CA ASN A 138 -16.14 8.18 10.78
C ASN A 138 -15.93 6.67 10.69
N PHE A 139 -14.69 6.24 10.41
CA PHE A 139 -14.34 4.83 10.60
C PHE A 139 -14.60 4.46 12.05
N PRO A 140 -15.02 3.23 12.37
CA PRO A 140 -14.76 2.71 13.69
C PRO A 140 -13.23 2.73 13.86
N LEU A 141 -12.72 3.73 14.58
CA LEU A 141 -11.41 3.65 15.19
C LEU A 141 -11.45 2.35 15.97
N TYR A 142 -10.62 1.37 15.61
CA TYR A 142 -10.42 0.22 16.47
C TYR A 142 -10.16 0.77 17.87
N LYS A 143 -11.08 0.53 18.80
CA LYS A 143 -10.82 0.82 20.21
C LYS A 143 -9.77 -0.19 20.62
N PHE A 144 -8.50 0.22 20.62
CA PHE A 144 -7.46 -0.53 21.29
C PHE A 144 -7.83 -0.51 22.77
N HIS A 145 -8.38 -1.63 23.26
CA HIS A 145 -8.47 -1.88 24.68
C HIS A 145 -7.03 -2.05 25.17
N LEU A 146 -6.48 -1.00 25.78
CA LEU A 146 -5.25 -1.07 26.56
C LEU A 146 -5.53 -1.75 27.90
#